data_AF-A0A962U3K7-F1
#
_entry.id   AF-A0A962U3K7-F1
#
_cell.length_a   1.000
_cell.length_b   1.000
_cell.length_c   1.000
_cell.angle_alpha   90.00
_cell.angle_beta   90.00
_cell.angle_gamma   90.00
#
_symmetry.space_group_name_H-M   'P 1'
#
loop_
_entity.id
_entity.type
_entity.pdbx_description
1 polymer ?
#
loop_
_entity_poly.entity_id
_entity_poly.type
_entity_poly.pdbx_seq_one_letter_code
_entity_poly.pdbx_strand_id
1 'polypeptide(L)' 'MVSTRLAEGTVSNALSSAEYQAIHDFLEGHAGIRLGTGKEYLVTSRLGRLLPTLGLSTYAELV' A
#
# COMPACT_ATOMS: atom_id res chain seq x y z
N MET A 1 4.85 31.23 -1.26
CA MET A 1 5.85 30.16 -1.03
C MET A 1 5.06 28.94 -0.56
N VAL A 2 4.82 27.98 -1.45
CA VAL A 2 4.04 26.77 -1.15
C VAL A 2 4.95 25.80 -0.41
N SER A 3 4.63 25.48 0.84
CA SER A 3 5.11 24.27 1.50
C SER A 3 3.92 23.58 2.13
N THR A 4 3.33 22.72 1.33
CA THR A 4 2.25 21.79 1.65
C THR A 4 2.64 20.99 2.90
N ARG A 5 1.85 21.13 3.97
CA ARG A 5 1.95 20.22 5.11
C ARG A 5 1.51 18.85 4.61
N LEU A 6 2.44 17.89 4.58
CA LEU A 6 2.15 16.49 4.33
C LEU A 6 1.09 16.07 5.35
N ALA A 7 -0.10 15.73 4.86
CA ALA A 7 -1.10 15.07 5.67
C ALA A 7 -0.45 13.80 6.24
N GLU A 8 -0.41 13.68 7.56
CA GLU A 8 -0.17 12.41 8.25
C GLU A 8 -1.37 11.51 7.95
N GLY A 9 -1.43 11.00 6.72
CA GLY A 9 -2.37 9.98 6.29
C GLY A 9 -2.02 8.72 7.07
N THR A 10 -2.72 8.51 8.18
CA THR A 10 -2.63 7.26 8.92
C THR A 10 -3.32 6.21 8.06
N VAL A 11 -2.57 5.60 7.14
CA VAL A 11 -3.04 4.46 6.38
C VAL A 11 -3.35 3.36 7.40
N SER A 12 -4.58 2.86 7.37
CA SER A 12 -5.03 1.79 8.25
C SER A 12 -4.00 0.65 8.28
N ASN A 13 -3.51 0.29 9.47
CA ASN A 13 -2.55 -0.80 9.64
C ASN A 13 -3.17 -2.19 9.39
N ALA A 14 -4.49 -2.24 9.27
CA ALA A 14 -5.26 -3.45 9.01
C ALA A 14 -5.51 -3.57 7.50
N LEU A 15 -4.85 -4.54 6.88
CA LEU A 15 -5.00 -4.88 5.47
C LEU A 15 -5.78 -6.19 5.41
N SER A 16 -6.93 -6.18 4.75
CA SER A 16 -7.78 -7.37 4.65
C SER A 16 -7.15 -8.41 3.72
N SER A 17 -7.50 -9.69 3.89
CA SER A 17 -7.01 -10.74 2.99
C SER A 17 -7.37 -10.49 1.52
N ALA A 18 -8.51 -9.83 1.25
CA ALA A 18 -8.92 -9.45 -0.10
C ALA A 18 -8.05 -8.34 -0.69
N GLU A 19 -7.75 -7.29 0.08
CA GLU A 19 -6.82 -6.23 -0.34
C GLU A 19 -5.40 -6.78 -0.53
N TYR A 20 -4.98 -7.71 0.31
CA TYR A 20 -3.68 -8.37 0.17
C TYR A 20 -3.58 -9.12 -1.15
N GLN A 21 -4.62 -9.88 -1.50
CA GLN A 21 -4.66 -10.62 -2.74
C GLN A 21 -4.66 -9.68 -3.96
N ALA A 22 -5.43 -8.58 -3.92
CA ALA A 22 -5.44 -7.62 -5.01
C ALA A 22 -4.06 -6.97 -5.23
N ILE A 23 -3.37 -6.57 -4.15
CA ILE A 23 -2.01 -6.01 -4.22
C ILE A 23 -1.01 -7.06 -4.71
N HIS A 24 -1.15 -8.30 -4.25
CA HIS A 24 -0.35 -9.42 -4.72
C HIS A 24 -0.47 -9.59 -6.23
N ASP A 25 -1.70 -9.68 -6.74
CA ASP A 25 -1.97 -9.90 -8.16
C ASP A 25 -1.51 -8.72 -9.01
N PHE A 26 -1.67 -7.49 -8.52
CA PHE A 26 -1.15 -6.29 -9.16
C PHE A 26 0.39 -6.31 -9.26
N LEU A 27 1.09 -6.60 -8.17
CA LEU A 27 2.56 -6.64 -8.15
C LEU A 27 3.14 -7.81 -8.96
N GLU A 28 2.48 -8.97 -8.94
CA GLU A 28 2.87 -10.10 -9.78
C GLU A 28 2.60 -9.79 -11.27
N GLY A 29 1.43 -9.24 -11.59
CA GLY A 29 1.03 -8.93 -12.96
C GLY A 29 1.84 -7.80 -13.62
N HIS A 30 2.19 -6.76 -12.88
CA HIS A 30 2.92 -5.60 -13.42
C HIS A 30 4.44 -5.69 -13.28
N ALA A 31 4.96 -6.28 -12.20
CA ALA A 31 6.38 -6.28 -11.90
C ALA A 31 7.00 -7.69 -11.78
N GLY A 32 6.20 -8.75 -11.90
CA GLY A 32 6.65 -10.12 -11.66
C GLY A 32 7.02 -10.38 -10.19
N ILE A 33 6.60 -9.50 -9.27
CA ILE A 33 6.94 -9.59 -7.85
C ILE A 33 5.90 -10.47 -7.16
N ARG A 34 6.32 -11.66 -6.70
CA ARG A 34 5.48 -12.54 -5.87
C ARG A 34 5.61 -12.23 -4.39
N LEU A 35 4.48 -11.90 -3.77
CA LEU A 35 4.36 -11.75 -2.34
C LEU A 35 4.06 -13.12 -1.71
N GLY A 36 5.07 -13.75 -1.12
CA GLY A 36 4.84 -15.00 -0.36
C GLY A 36 3.92 -14.77 0.85
N THR A 37 3.16 -15.79 1.25
CA THR A 37 2.27 -15.78 2.42
C THR A 37 3.00 -15.36 3.71
N GLY A 38 2.29 -14.67 4.61
CA GLY A 38 2.89 -14.16 5.86
C GLY A 38 3.67 -12.86 5.71
N LYS A 39 3.58 -12.17 4.56
CA LYS A 39 4.24 -10.89 4.29
C LYS A 39 3.30 -9.69 4.34
N GLU A 40 2.10 -9.86 4.87
CA GLU A 40 1.09 -8.83 5.04
C GLU A 40 1.67 -7.64 5.82
N TYR A 41 2.45 -7.92 6.88
CA TYR A 41 3.16 -6.89 7.67
C TYR A 41 4.16 -6.06 6.84
N LEU A 42 4.74 -6.66 5.80
CA LEU A 42 5.78 -6.05 4.99
C LEU A 42 5.14 -5.12 3.94
N VAL A 43 3.97 -5.54 3.43
CA VAL A 43 3.09 -4.69 2.63
C VAL A 43 2.64 -3.49 3.45
N THR A 44 2.03 -3.68 4.62
CA THR A 44 1.56 -2.55 5.43
C THR A 44 2.68 -1.61 5.86
N SER A 45 3.86 -2.14 6.23
CA SER A 45 5.00 -1.32 6.65
C SER A 45 5.61 -0.49 5.51
N ARG A 46 5.72 -1.07 4.30
CA ARG A 46 6.36 -0.39 3.15
C ARG A 46 5.36 0.43 2.35
N LEU A 47 4.28 -0.20 1.89
CA LEU A 47 3.25 0.46 1.11
C LEU A 47 2.48 1.48 1.95
N GLY A 48 2.24 1.23 3.23
CA GLY A 48 1.60 2.21 4.12
C GLY A 48 2.39 3.52 4.27
N ARG A 49 3.73 3.49 4.13
CA ARG A 49 4.55 4.72 4.10
C ARG A 49 4.58 5.38 2.73
N LEU A 50 4.37 4.61 1.67
CA LEU A 50 4.48 5.05 0.29
C LEU A 50 3.15 5.63 -0.23
N LEU A 51 2.01 5.11 0.23
CA LEU A 51 0.67 5.58 -0.11
C LEU A 51 0.50 7.10 0.12
N PRO A 52 0.84 7.67 1.30
CA PRO A 52 0.74 9.12 1.51
C PRO A 52 1.65 9.93 0.58
N THR A 53 2.81 9.38 0.19
CA THR A 53 3.72 10.05 -0.76
C THR A 53 3.16 10.08 -2.19
N LEU A 54 2.25 9.17 -2.52
CA LEU A 54 1.51 9.14 -3.77
C LEU A 54 0.18 9.92 -3.69
N GLY A 55 -0.16 10.48 -2.51
CA GLY A 55 -1.45 11.13 -2.27
C GLY A 55 -2.61 10.15 -2.09
N LEU A 56 -2.30 8.87 -1.85
CA LEU A 56 -3.27 7.80 -1.65
C LEU A 56 -3.53 7.58 -0.16
N SER A 57 -4.79 7.33 0.19
CA SER A 57 -5.23 7.16 1.58
C SER A 57 -5.53 5.70 1.92
N THR A 58 -5.80 4.87 0.90
CA THR A 58 -6.20 3.47 1.11
C THR A 58 -5.49 2.52 0.14
N TYR A 59 -5.38 1.25 0.52
CA TYR A 59 -4.79 0.21 -0.33
C TYR A 59 -5.63 -0.09 -1.57
N ALA A 60 -6.95 0.11 -1.48
CA ALA A 60 -7.87 -0.06 -2.60
C ALA A 60 -7.64 0.92 -3.76
N GLU A 61 -7.01 2.07 -3.50
CA GLU A 61 -6.67 3.04 -4.56
C GLU A 61 -5.42 2.64 -5.37
N LEU A 62 -4.73 1.57 -4.96
CA LEU A 62 -3.51 1.10 -5.62
C LEU A 62 -3.79 0.09 -6.75
N VAL A 63 -4.99 -0.48 -6.77
CA VAL A 63 -5.39 -1.62 -7.61
C VAL A 63 -6.63 -1.32 -8.43
#